data_AF-A0A7V9UG29-F1
#
_entry.id   AF-A0A7V9UG29-F1
#
_cell.length_a   1.000
_cell.length_b   1.000
_cell.length_c   1.000
_cell.angle_alpha   90.00
_cell.angle_beta   90.00
_cell.angle_gamma   90.00
#
_symmetry.space_group_name_H-M   'P 1'
#
loop_
_entity.id
_entity.type
_entity.pdbx_description
1 polymer ?
#
loop_
_entity_poly.entity_id
_entity_poly.type
_entity_poly.pdbx_seq_one_letter_code
_entity_poly.pdbx_strand_id
1 'polypeptide(L)'
;MNIVVDFSKNEVLPRLNYLVGAPIALTYRAIDIAIGAVGGLAAICTLGMHRETTNFAAKHLSSSKHLLSTPYFHLLRVINPNAKLDTNKLSIMDSRLFSRVGRIDDAAYGYSSSNNFLERHVCSRLSYALLAISCTIEGIANGLIGIPTVLFSILTLGKFSSINNVAYDSLSKTSGTIGDLFFCAIKLINPQTNTSLLLF
;
A
#
# COMPACT_ATOMS: atom_id res chain seq x y z
N MET A 1 -23.59 -38.17 11.83
CA MET A 1 -23.71 -37.53 10.50
C MET A 1 -23.65 -36.00 10.58
N ASN A 2 -24.25 -35.35 11.59
CA ASN A 2 -24.17 -33.88 11.77
C ASN A 2 -22.75 -33.32 11.98
N ILE A 3 -21.89 -33.99 12.76
CA ILE A 3 -20.53 -33.49 13.08
C ILE A 3 -19.64 -33.34 11.83
N VAL A 4 -19.78 -34.25 10.85
CA VAL A 4 -18.98 -34.21 9.60
C VAL A 4 -19.46 -33.10 8.67
N VAL A 5 -20.77 -32.85 8.63
CA VAL A 5 -21.37 -31.76 7.84
C VAL A 5 -21.02 -30.40 8.46
N ASP A 6 -21.02 -30.29 9.79
CA ASP A 6 -20.64 -29.07 10.49
C ASP A 6 -19.13 -28.77 10.36
N PHE A 7 -18.27 -29.78 10.43
CA PHE A 7 -16.83 -29.62 10.19
C PHE A 7 -16.54 -29.18 8.74
N SER A 8 -17.18 -29.81 7.76
CA SER A 8 -17.01 -29.45 6.35
C SER A 8 -17.45 -28.02 6.06
N LYS A 9 -18.58 -27.57 6.60
CA LYS A 9 -19.11 -26.22 6.39
C LYS A 9 -18.34 -25.14 7.15
N ASN A 10 -17.89 -25.41 8.37
CA ASN A 10 -17.29 -24.38 9.23
C ASN A 10 -15.76 -24.28 9.10
N GLU A 11 -15.09 -25.34 8.67
CA GLU A 11 -13.61 -25.37 8.59
C GLU A 11 -13.10 -25.50 7.16
N VAL A 12 -13.66 -26.41 6.35
CA VAL A 12 -13.10 -26.77 5.03
C VAL A 12 -13.55 -25.77 3.95
N LEU A 13 -14.83 -25.44 3.90
CA LEU A 13 -15.42 -24.54 2.91
C LEU A 13 -14.84 -23.11 2.96
N PRO A 14 -14.65 -22.49 4.15
CA PRO A 14 -14.03 -21.18 4.25
C PRO A 14 -12.56 -21.20 3.79
N ARG A 15 -11.80 -22.22 4.18
CA ARG A 15 -10.40 -22.37 3.76
C ARG A 15 -10.27 -22.53 2.25
N LEU A 16 -11.16 -23.30 1.61
CA LEU A 16 -11.20 -23.44 0.16
C LEU A 16 -11.49 -22.10 -0.52
N ASN A 17 -12.46 -21.34 -0.01
CA ASN A 17 -12.79 -20.00 -0.53
C ASN A 17 -11.60 -19.04 -0.41
N TYR A 18 -10.87 -19.05 0.71
CA TYR A 18 -9.67 -18.21 0.86
C TYR A 18 -8.53 -18.66 -0.05
N LEU A 19 -8.37 -19.98 -0.26
CA LEU A 19 -7.34 -20.55 -1.13
C LEU A 19 -7.56 -20.19 -2.61
N VAL A 20 -8.80 -20.26 -3.09
CA VAL A 20 -9.17 -19.86 -4.46
C VAL A 20 -9.19 -18.33 -4.59
N GLY A 21 -9.57 -17.61 -3.54
CA GLY A 21 -9.60 -16.15 -3.53
C GLY A 21 -8.22 -15.51 -3.63
N ALA A 22 -7.17 -16.13 -3.08
CA ALA A 22 -5.81 -15.60 -3.09
C ALA A 22 -5.25 -15.34 -4.52
N PRO A 23 -5.22 -16.31 -5.44
CA PRO A 23 -4.71 -16.09 -6.80
C PRO A 23 -5.62 -15.13 -7.58
N ILE A 24 -6.95 -15.20 -7.43
CA ILE A 24 -7.88 -14.29 -8.11
C ILE A 24 -7.62 -12.84 -7.70
N ALA A 25 -7.50 -12.59 -6.39
CA ALA A 25 -7.21 -11.27 -5.86
C ALA A 25 -5.84 -10.76 -6.35
N LEU A 26 -4.81 -11.61 -6.32
CA LEU A 26 -3.48 -11.23 -6.83
C LEU A 26 -3.52 -10.87 -8.32
N THR A 27 -4.23 -11.65 -9.13
CA THR A 27 -4.35 -11.40 -10.58
C THR A 27 -5.08 -10.10 -10.85
N TYR A 28 -6.21 -9.86 -10.17
CA TYR A 28 -6.98 -8.63 -10.28
C TYR A 28 -6.15 -7.39 -9.90
N ARG A 29 -5.40 -7.46 -8.78
CA ARG A 29 -4.52 -6.38 -8.32
C ARG A 29 -3.35 -6.15 -9.27
N ALA A 30 -2.76 -7.21 -9.82
CA ALA A 30 -1.69 -7.08 -10.81
C ALA A 30 -2.18 -6.38 -12.09
N ILE A 31 -3.39 -6.73 -12.56
CA ILE A 31 -4.02 -6.07 -13.71
C ILE A 31 -4.31 -4.60 -13.40
N ASP A 32 -4.87 -4.29 -12.23
CA ASP A 32 -5.11 -2.91 -11.79
C ASP A 32 -3.82 -2.09 -11.79
N ILE A 33 -2.72 -2.63 -11.27
CA ILE A 33 -1.42 -1.95 -11.26
C ILE A 33 -0.90 -1.74 -12.68
N ALA A 34 -1.06 -2.72 -13.58
CA ALA A 34 -0.65 -2.58 -14.97
C ALA A 34 -1.44 -1.47 -15.69
N ILE A 35 -2.77 -1.42 -15.49
CA ILE A 35 -3.63 -0.34 -15.98
C ILE A 35 -3.20 1.00 -15.39
N GLY A 36 -2.94 1.03 -14.08
CA GLY A 36 -2.45 2.20 -13.37
C GLY A 36 -1.09 2.68 -13.89
N ALA A 37 -0.18 1.77 -14.24
CA ALA A 37 1.13 2.09 -14.80
C ALA A 37 1.01 2.70 -16.21
N VAL A 38 0.14 2.16 -17.06
CA VAL A 38 -0.15 2.74 -18.40
C VAL A 38 -0.78 4.12 -18.25
N GLY A 39 -1.77 4.27 -17.38
CA GLY A 39 -2.35 5.58 -17.03
C GLY A 39 -1.31 6.53 -16.45
N GLY A 40 -0.36 6.00 -15.67
CA GLY A 40 0.73 6.76 -15.07
C GLY A 40 1.73 7.28 -16.09
N LEU A 41 2.08 6.48 -17.10
CA LEU A 41 2.88 6.93 -18.24
C LEU A 41 2.16 8.04 -19.00
N ALA A 42 0.86 7.89 -19.27
CA ALA A 42 0.06 8.94 -19.90
C ALA A 42 0.01 10.23 -19.05
N ALA A 43 -0.09 10.09 -17.73
CA ALA A 43 -0.04 11.21 -16.80
C ALA A 43 1.33 11.92 -16.83
N ILE A 44 2.43 11.19 -16.92
CA ILE A 44 3.78 11.75 -17.07
C ILE A 44 3.94 12.44 -18.42
N CYS A 45 3.50 11.81 -19.52
CA CYS A 45 3.53 12.41 -20.86
C CYS A 45 2.70 13.69 -20.96
N THR A 46 1.61 13.78 -20.20
CA THR A 46 0.78 15.00 -20.09
C THR A 46 1.27 15.96 -18.99
N LEU A 47 2.45 15.73 -18.42
CA LEU A 47 3.07 16.53 -17.36
C LEU A 47 2.16 16.75 -16.14
N GLY A 48 1.25 15.82 -15.87
CA GLY A 48 0.25 15.92 -14.82
C GLY A 48 -0.82 16.99 -15.04
N MET A 49 -0.89 17.62 -16.22
CA MET A 49 -1.86 18.68 -16.51
C MET A 49 -3.29 18.14 -16.66
N HIS A 50 -3.45 16.92 -17.16
CA HIS A 50 -4.76 16.30 -17.29
C HIS A 50 -5.16 15.60 -15.99
N ARG A 51 -6.07 16.24 -15.25
CA ARG A 51 -6.49 15.77 -13.92
C ARG A 51 -7.18 14.39 -13.93
N GLU A 52 -7.90 14.07 -14.99
CA GLU A 52 -8.61 12.80 -15.08
C GLU A 52 -7.65 11.63 -15.25
N THR A 53 -6.63 11.76 -16.09
CA THR A 53 -5.62 10.70 -16.29
C THR A 53 -4.75 10.51 -15.06
N THR A 54 -4.37 11.60 -14.38
CA THR A 54 -3.61 11.52 -13.11
C THR A 54 -4.43 10.87 -12.00
N ASN A 55 -5.71 11.22 -11.85
CA ASN A 55 -6.59 10.59 -10.86
C ASN A 55 -6.91 9.13 -11.20
N PHE A 56 -7.09 8.81 -12.48
CA PHE A 56 -7.29 7.44 -12.95
C PHE A 56 -6.06 6.58 -12.62
N ALA A 57 -4.87 7.05 -12.98
CA ALA A 57 -3.61 6.39 -12.65
C ALA A 57 -3.45 6.21 -11.13
N ALA A 58 -3.68 7.28 -10.36
CA ALA A 58 -3.61 7.27 -8.91
C ALA A 58 -4.56 6.25 -8.26
N LYS A 59 -5.80 6.16 -8.75
CA LYS A 59 -6.81 5.23 -8.24
C LYS A 59 -6.42 3.78 -8.49
N HIS A 60 -5.87 3.46 -9.66
CA HIS A 60 -5.48 2.10 -9.99
C HIS A 60 -4.14 1.73 -9.32
N LEU A 61 -3.20 2.66 -9.23
CA LEU A 61 -1.92 2.44 -8.54
C LEU A 61 -2.07 2.32 -7.02
N SER A 62 -3.07 2.94 -6.39
CA SER A 62 -3.32 2.76 -4.95
C SER A 62 -3.67 1.31 -4.58
N SER A 63 -4.13 0.51 -5.55
CA SER A 63 -4.33 -0.93 -5.36
C SER A 63 -3.02 -1.69 -5.15
N SER A 64 -1.85 -1.08 -5.42
CA SER A 64 -0.55 -1.72 -5.20
C SER A 64 -0.31 -2.07 -3.74
N LYS A 65 -0.83 -1.26 -2.79
CA LYS A 65 -0.79 -1.51 -1.34
C LYS A 65 -1.39 -2.86 -0.94
N HIS A 66 -2.26 -3.41 -1.78
CA HIS A 66 -2.97 -4.66 -1.52
C HIS A 66 -2.38 -5.85 -2.27
N LEU A 67 -1.34 -5.65 -3.09
CA LEU A 67 -0.77 -6.67 -3.96
C LEU A 67 -0.19 -7.85 -3.15
N LEU A 68 0.56 -7.55 -2.10
CA LEU A 68 1.23 -8.57 -1.28
C LEU A 68 0.48 -8.88 0.02
N SER A 69 -0.21 -7.89 0.59
CA SER A 69 -0.90 -8.04 1.87
C SER A 69 -2.19 -8.84 1.78
N THR A 70 -2.94 -8.71 0.67
CA THR A 70 -4.16 -9.50 0.41
C THR A 70 -3.86 -10.99 0.30
N PRO A 71 -2.98 -11.47 -0.61
CA PRO A 71 -2.69 -12.91 -0.69
C PRO A 71 -2.10 -13.45 0.62
N TYR A 72 -1.28 -12.68 1.33
CA TYR A 72 -0.82 -13.04 2.67
C TYR A 72 -1.99 -13.26 3.64
N PHE A 73 -2.95 -12.33 3.70
CA PHE A 73 -4.12 -12.47 4.56
C PHE A 73 -4.99 -13.68 4.20
N HIS A 74 -5.19 -13.92 2.90
CA HIS A 74 -5.88 -15.11 2.44
C HIS A 74 -5.15 -16.40 2.85
N LEU A 75 -3.83 -16.47 2.67
CA LEU A 75 -3.00 -17.61 3.10
C LEU A 75 -3.08 -17.82 4.62
N LEU A 76 -3.03 -16.73 5.40
CA LEU A 76 -3.16 -16.78 6.85
C LEU A 76 -4.52 -17.38 7.26
N ARG A 77 -5.60 -17.01 6.57
CA ARG A 77 -6.95 -17.57 6.81
C ARG A 77 -7.13 -19.00 6.32
N VAL A 78 -6.37 -19.44 5.31
CA VAL A 78 -6.31 -20.87 4.92
C VAL A 78 -5.69 -21.71 6.04
N ILE A 79 -4.61 -21.20 6.65
CA ILE A 79 -3.92 -21.87 7.75
C ILE A 79 -4.77 -21.84 9.03
N ASN A 80 -5.30 -20.66 9.36
CA ASN A 80 -6.10 -20.44 10.55
C ASN A 80 -7.29 -19.50 10.24
N PRO A 81 -8.51 -20.03 10.04
CA PRO A 81 -9.67 -19.21 9.70
C PRO A 81 -10.06 -18.21 10.81
N ASN A 82 -9.61 -18.43 12.05
CA ASN A 82 -9.85 -17.55 13.20
C ASN A 82 -8.74 -16.50 13.39
N ALA A 83 -7.76 -16.41 12.48
CA ALA A 83 -6.72 -15.40 12.55
C ALA A 83 -7.32 -13.98 12.47
N LYS A 84 -7.05 -13.16 13.49
CA LYS A 84 -7.53 -11.78 13.58
C LYS A 84 -6.44 -10.81 13.11
N LEU A 85 -6.85 -9.88 12.24
CA LEU A 85 -6.14 -8.63 12.01
C LEU A 85 -6.85 -7.55 12.82
N ASP A 86 -6.09 -6.85 13.66
CA ASP A 86 -6.61 -5.80 14.54
C ASP A 86 -6.42 -4.45 13.84
N THR A 87 -7.44 -4.00 13.13
CA THR A 87 -7.40 -2.79 12.29
C THR A 87 -7.06 -1.52 13.08
N ASN A 88 -7.46 -1.46 14.35
CA ASN A 88 -7.15 -0.34 15.24
C ASN A 88 -5.66 -0.27 15.62
N LYS A 89 -4.94 -1.39 15.64
CA LYS A 89 -3.49 -1.40 15.90
C LYS A 89 -2.69 -1.08 14.66
N LEU A 90 -3.25 -1.37 13.47
CA LEU A 90 -2.65 -1.05 12.18
C LEU A 90 -2.46 0.48 12.04
N SER A 91 -3.51 1.27 12.33
CA SER A 91 -3.47 2.73 12.26
C SER A 91 -2.50 3.39 13.27
N ILE A 92 -2.29 2.75 14.42
CA ILE A 92 -1.35 3.24 15.44
C ILE A 92 0.10 2.94 15.03
N MET A 93 0.34 1.83 14.33
CA MET A 93 1.67 1.51 13.79
C MET A 93 2.03 2.41 12.60
N ASP A 94 1.06 2.69 11.72
CA ASP A 94 1.17 3.70 10.66
C ASP A 94 1.62 5.05 11.20
N SER A 95 0.99 5.54 12.27
CA SER A 95 1.27 6.88 12.79
C SER A 95 2.63 7.04 13.48
N ARG A 96 3.24 5.98 14.03
CA ARG A 96 4.46 6.10 14.86
C ARG A 96 5.76 6.00 14.09
N LEU A 97 5.91 5.06 13.16
CA LEU A 97 7.13 4.92 12.36
C LEU A 97 7.25 6.02 11.28
N PHE A 98 6.14 6.54 10.80
CA PHE A 98 6.06 7.43 9.62
C PHE A 98 5.84 8.90 9.96
N SER A 99 5.87 9.26 11.25
CA SER A 99 5.75 10.65 11.72
C SER A 99 6.79 11.60 11.11
N ARG A 100 7.90 11.09 10.59
CA ARG A 100 8.92 11.90 9.89
C ARG A 100 8.59 12.13 8.43
N VAL A 101 8.09 11.12 7.71
CA VAL A 101 7.74 11.27 6.30
C VAL A 101 6.42 12.00 6.12
N GLY A 102 5.46 11.82 7.05
CA GLY A 102 4.27 12.68 7.12
C GLY A 102 4.61 14.16 7.32
N ARG A 103 5.63 14.48 8.13
CA ARG A 103 6.10 15.87 8.30
C ARG A 103 6.75 16.44 7.04
N ILE A 104 7.42 15.61 6.24
CA ILE A 104 7.99 16.02 4.96
C ILE A 104 6.88 16.25 3.93
N ASP A 105 5.84 15.40 3.94
CA ASP A 105 4.67 15.56 3.07
C ASP A 105 3.89 16.84 3.41
N ASP A 106 3.61 17.09 4.69
CA ASP A 106 2.95 18.32 5.16
C ASP A 106 3.74 19.57 4.73
N ALA A 107 5.08 19.53 4.87
CA ALA A 107 5.94 20.61 4.43
C ALA A 107 5.95 20.77 2.91
N ALA A 108 6.02 19.67 2.15
CA ALA A 108 5.98 19.68 0.68
C ALA A 108 4.67 20.26 0.15
N TYR A 109 3.54 19.88 0.76
CA TYR A 109 2.22 20.42 0.48
C TYR A 109 2.17 21.91 0.79
N GLY A 110 2.66 22.33 1.97
CA GLY A 110 2.76 23.73 2.37
C GLY A 110 3.51 24.58 1.34
N TYR A 111 4.70 24.13 0.90
CA TYR A 111 5.46 24.79 -0.15
C TYR A 111 4.75 24.80 -1.50
N SER A 112 4.05 23.73 -1.88
CA SER A 112 3.30 23.67 -3.16
C SER A 112 2.14 24.68 -3.21
N SER A 113 1.59 25.04 -2.06
CA SER A 113 0.48 25.99 -1.91
C SER A 113 0.93 27.43 -1.67
N SER A 114 2.23 27.68 -1.57
CA SER A 114 2.78 29.00 -1.27
C SER A 114 2.63 29.98 -2.44
N ASN A 115 2.47 31.27 -2.12
CA ASN A 115 2.41 32.35 -3.10
C ASN A 115 3.78 32.71 -3.69
N ASN A 116 4.87 32.27 -3.05
CA ASN A 116 6.23 32.54 -3.50
C ASN A 116 6.63 31.57 -4.61
N PHE A 117 7.05 32.10 -5.76
CA PHE A 117 7.43 31.27 -6.92
C PHE A 117 8.55 30.27 -6.60
N LEU A 118 9.59 30.70 -5.87
CA LEU A 118 10.73 29.85 -5.50
C LEU A 118 10.31 28.72 -4.56
N GLU A 119 9.52 29.01 -3.53
CA GLU A 119 9.01 27.97 -2.64
C GLU A 119 8.11 26.99 -3.39
N ARG A 120 7.22 27.52 -4.24
CA ARG A 120 6.25 26.74 -4.99
C ARG A 120 6.86 25.82 -6.03
N HIS A 121 7.94 26.21 -6.70
CA HIS A 121 8.53 25.41 -7.78
C HIS A 121 9.87 24.75 -7.41
N VAL A 122 10.69 25.38 -6.57
CA VAL A 122 12.00 24.84 -6.20
C VAL A 122 11.89 24.05 -4.90
N CYS A 123 11.39 24.66 -3.82
CA CYS A 123 11.31 23.99 -2.52
C CYS A 123 10.34 22.80 -2.57
N SER A 124 9.16 22.95 -3.17
CA SER A 124 8.20 21.85 -3.29
C SER A 124 8.77 20.63 -4.05
N ARG A 125 9.42 20.86 -5.20
CA ARG A 125 10.02 19.79 -6.01
C ARG A 125 11.16 19.10 -5.27
N LEU A 126 12.00 19.86 -4.57
CA LEU A 126 13.05 19.32 -3.73
C LEU A 126 12.47 18.49 -2.59
N SER A 127 11.41 18.97 -1.92
CA SER A 127 10.72 18.23 -0.87
C SER A 127 10.08 16.94 -1.39
N TYR A 128 9.43 16.96 -2.56
CA TYR A 128 8.88 15.76 -3.20
C TYR A 128 9.96 14.78 -3.66
N ALA A 129 11.13 15.26 -4.08
CA ALA A 129 12.28 14.40 -4.38
C ALA A 129 12.82 13.71 -3.10
N LEU A 130 12.95 14.46 -2.00
CA LEU A 130 13.33 13.91 -0.70
C LEU A 130 12.28 12.93 -0.16
N LEU A 131 11.01 13.21 -0.41
CA LEU A 131 9.90 12.34 -0.07
C LEU A 131 9.99 11.01 -0.83
N ALA A 132 10.23 11.07 -2.15
CA ALA A 132 10.42 9.86 -2.98
C ALA A 132 11.57 8.97 -2.47
N ILE A 133 12.71 9.58 -2.11
CA ILE A 133 13.85 8.86 -1.53
C ILE A 133 13.45 8.22 -0.20
N SER A 134 12.74 8.98 0.65
CA SER A 134 12.29 8.51 1.96
C SER A 134 11.31 7.34 1.83
N CYS A 135 10.30 7.43 0.97
CA CYS A 135 9.36 6.34 0.66
C CYS A 135 10.09 5.09 0.14
N THR A 136 11.13 5.25 -0.68
CA THR A 136 11.92 4.13 -1.19
C THR A 136 12.66 3.40 -0.06
N ILE A 137 13.35 4.16 0.80
CA ILE A 137 14.09 3.62 1.95
C ILE A 137 13.12 2.90 2.91
N GLU A 138 11.96 3.50 3.18
CA GLU A 138 10.93 2.89 4.01
C GLU A 138 10.36 1.63 3.36
N GLY A 139 10.08 1.63 2.07
CA GLY A 139 9.62 0.45 1.34
C GLY A 139 10.58 -0.73 1.49
N ILE A 140 11.89 -0.47 1.38
CA ILE A 140 12.96 -1.47 1.58
C ILE A 140 13.01 -1.94 3.03
N ALA A 141 13.00 -1.02 4.00
CA ALA A 141 13.03 -1.35 5.43
C ALA A 141 11.81 -2.20 5.84
N ASN A 142 10.62 -1.83 5.38
CA ASN A 142 9.40 -2.61 5.58
C ASN A 142 9.48 -3.98 4.89
N GLY A 143 10.16 -4.10 3.76
CA GLY A 143 10.36 -5.38 3.09
C GLY A 143 11.25 -6.30 3.94
N LEU A 144 12.34 -5.76 4.47
CA LEU A 144 13.30 -6.46 5.34
C LEU A 144 12.67 -6.92 6.67
N ILE A 145 11.75 -6.13 7.23
CA ILE A 145 11.02 -6.50 8.45
C ILE A 145 9.84 -7.43 8.11
N GLY A 146 9.13 -7.16 7.03
CA GLY A 146 7.90 -7.83 6.63
C GLY A 146 8.11 -9.29 6.26
N ILE A 147 9.11 -9.59 5.42
CA ILE A 147 9.36 -10.97 4.96
C ILE A 147 9.64 -11.95 6.13
N PRO A 148 10.56 -11.66 7.07
CA PRO A 148 10.74 -12.51 8.25
C PRO A 148 9.49 -12.59 9.12
N THR A 149 8.77 -11.48 9.30
CA THR A 149 7.57 -11.44 10.15
C THR A 149 6.44 -12.30 9.55
N VAL A 150 6.31 -12.34 8.22
CA VAL A 150 5.38 -13.23 7.51
C VAL A 150 5.74 -14.70 7.78
N LEU A 151 7.03 -15.06 7.69
CA LEU A 151 7.49 -16.41 8.01
C LEU A 151 7.16 -16.77 9.47
N PHE A 152 7.44 -15.88 10.42
CA PHE A 152 7.09 -16.09 11.83
C PHE A 152 5.57 -16.19 12.06
N SER A 153 4.77 -15.38 11.37
CA SER A 153 3.31 -15.45 11.44
C SER A 153 2.80 -16.81 10.95
N ILE A 154 3.33 -17.32 9.84
CA ILE A 154 3.00 -18.64 9.30
C ILE A 154 3.44 -19.75 10.26
N LEU A 155 4.67 -19.68 10.79
CA LEU A 155 5.20 -20.65 11.76
C LEU A 155 4.38 -20.70 13.05
N THR A 156 3.84 -19.56 13.48
CA THR A 156 2.95 -19.47 14.65
C THR A 156 1.47 -19.74 14.32
N LEU A 157 1.18 -20.20 13.10
CA LEU A 157 -0.17 -20.49 12.60
C LEU A 157 -1.13 -19.31 12.76
N GLY A 158 -0.61 -18.09 12.68
CA GLY A 158 -1.40 -16.88 12.84
C GLY A 158 -2.02 -16.67 14.21
N LYS A 159 -1.55 -17.34 15.28
CA LYS A 159 -2.10 -17.21 16.64
C LYS A 159 -1.93 -15.80 17.22
N PHE A 160 -0.83 -15.13 16.91
CA PHE A 160 -0.50 -13.82 17.46
C PHE A 160 -0.95 -12.69 16.54
N SER A 161 -2.03 -12.01 16.90
CA SER A 161 -2.56 -10.88 16.12
C SER A 161 -1.53 -9.77 15.92
N SER A 162 -0.67 -9.49 16.91
CA SER A 162 0.40 -8.50 16.79
C SER A 162 1.37 -8.81 15.65
N ILE A 163 1.81 -10.07 15.51
CA ILE A 163 2.75 -10.50 14.46
C ILE A 163 2.06 -10.43 13.09
N ASN A 164 0.80 -10.87 13.04
CA ASN A 164 0.02 -10.82 11.80
C ASN A 164 -0.21 -9.38 11.32
N ASN A 165 -0.47 -8.46 12.23
CA ASN A 165 -0.65 -7.04 11.91
C ASN A 165 0.64 -6.44 11.37
N VAL A 166 1.78 -6.71 12.03
CA VAL A 166 3.09 -6.22 11.55
C VAL A 166 3.39 -6.79 10.16
N ALA A 167 3.18 -8.09 9.95
CA ALA A 167 3.38 -8.73 8.65
C ALA A 167 2.48 -8.12 7.55
N TYR A 168 1.19 -7.94 7.84
CA TYR A 168 0.23 -7.35 6.91
C TYR A 168 0.57 -5.90 6.56
N ASP A 169 0.89 -5.10 7.57
CA ASP A 169 1.25 -3.69 7.44
C ASP A 169 2.54 -3.52 6.63
N SER A 170 3.60 -4.22 7.03
CA SER A 170 4.90 -4.16 6.34
C SER A 170 4.79 -4.60 4.87
N LEU A 171 4.04 -5.67 4.56
CA LEU A 171 3.79 -6.08 3.17
C LEU A 171 2.97 -5.06 2.38
N SER A 172 1.97 -4.45 3.01
CA SER A 172 1.13 -3.44 2.36
C SER A 172 1.98 -2.25 1.95
N LYS A 173 2.83 -1.77 2.86
CA LYS A 173 3.72 -0.62 2.62
C LYS A 173 4.78 -0.89 1.59
N THR A 174 5.45 -2.05 1.64
CA THR A 174 6.45 -2.41 0.64
C THR A 174 5.86 -2.40 -0.77
N SER A 175 4.65 -2.93 -0.95
CA SER A 175 3.96 -2.91 -2.25
C SER A 175 3.31 -1.55 -2.60
N GLY A 176 2.96 -0.75 -1.58
CA GLY A 176 2.47 0.63 -1.68
C GLY A 176 3.48 1.61 -2.26
N THR A 177 4.78 1.37 -2.06
CA THR A 177 5.89 2.21 -2.55
C THR A 177 5.75 2.60 -4.02
N ILE A 178 5.20 1.73 -4.87
CA ILE A 178 4.98 2.01 -6.30
C ILE A 178 4.02 3.20 -6.51
N GLY A 179 2.90 3.20 -5.80
CA GLY A 179 1.93 4.28 -5.85
C GLY A 179 2.48 5.58 -5.28
N ASP A 180 3.24 5.50 -4.19
CA ASP A 180 3.87 6.66 -3.54
C ASP A 180 4.94 7.29 -4.44
N LEU A 181 5.76 6.47 -5.12
CA LEU A 181 6.74 6.94 -6.10
C LEU A 181 6.09 7.60 -7.30
N PHE A 182 4.99 7.03 -7.81
CA PHE A 182 4.22 7.65 -8.88
C PHE A 182 3.67 9.02 -8.46
N PHE A 183 3.09 9.12 -7.26
CA PHE A 183 2.60 10.38 -6.71
C PHE A 183 3.73 11.42 -6.63
N CYS A 184 4.88 11.04 -6.07
CA CYS A 184 6.04 11.93 -5.97
C CYS A 184 6.55 12.35 -7.36
N ALA A 185 6.59 11.44 -8.33
CA ALA A 185 7.03 11.74 -9.69
C ALA A 185 6.12 12.77 -10.38
N ILE A 186 4.79 12.60 -10.28
CA ILE A 186 3.83 13.56 -10.82
C ILE A 186 3.95 14.92 -10.14
N LYS A 187 4.11 14.95 -8.81
CA LYS A 187 4.29 16.19 -8.03
C LYS A 187 5.62 16.88 -8.30
N LEU A 188 6.68 16.14 -8.61
CA LEU A 188 7.97 16.69 -9.02
C LEU A 188 7.86 17.37 -10.39
N ILE A 189 7.11 16.78 -11.32
CA ILE A 189 6.84 17.39 -12.63
C ILE A 189 5.95 18.64 -12.45
N ASN A 190 4.80 18.47 -11.80
CA ASN A 190 3.83 19.52 -11.57
C ASN A 190 3.32 19.51 -10.10
N PRO A 191 3.87 20.38 -9.23
CA PRO A 191 3.55 20.38 -7.80
C PRO A 191 2.09 20.78 -7.51
N GLN A 192 1.44 21.50 -8.43
CA GLN A 192 0.06 21.94 -8.31
C GLN A 192 -0.96 20.88 -8.75
N THR A 193 -0.52 19.70 -9.17
CA THR A 193 -1.43 18.62 -9.56
C THR A 193 -2.27 18.19 -8.36
N ASN A 194 -3.59 18.29 -8.45
CA ASN A 194 -4.51 17.83 -7.42
C ASN A 194 -4.82 16.34 -7.59
N THR A 195 -3.85 15.50 -7.22
CA THR A 195 -4.00 14.05 -7.13
C THR A 195 -4.61 13.66 -5.78
N SER A 196 -5.67 12.87 -5.80
CA SER A 196 -6.35 12.35 -4.60
C SER A 196 -5.67 11.14 -3.95
N LEU A 197 -4.38 10.92 -4.23
CA LEU A 197 -3.62 9.80 -3.68
C LEU A 197 -3.16 10.20 -2.27
N LEU A 198 -3.70 9.52 -1.24
CA LEU A 198 -3.16 9.58 0.11
C LEU A 198 -1.88 8.73 0.12
N LEU A 199 -0.74 9.37 0.40
CA LEU A 199 0.51 8.69 0.68
C LEU A 199 0.32 7.75 1.88
N PHE A 200 0.95 6.56 1.81
CA PHE A 200 0.87 5.42 2.74
C PHE A 200 -0.34 4.52 2.63
#